data_AF-A0A7W9LW78-F1
#
_entry.id   AF-A0A7W9LW78-F1
#
_cell.length_a   1.000
_cell.length_b   1.000
_cell.length_c   1.000
_cell.angle_alpha   90.00
_cell.angle_beta   90.00
_cell.angle_gamma   90.00
#
_symmetry.space_group_name_H-M   'P 1'
#
loop_
_entity.id
_entity.type
_entity.pdbx_description
1 polymer ?
#
loop_
_entity_poly.entity_id
_entity_poly.type
_entity_poly.pdbx_seq_one_letter_code
_entity_poly.pdbx_strand_id
1 'polypeptide(L)'
;MNTPLSRRTTLQAAGVIAAAGLAGSIAGTAQAATADEAATGDSVVIHPTLPKVPVNNSFTVKVRPLGGTWQKLGVYLAKLALIDANTGSNRAQSSSWAAFDFSGTVEVEVTYNPGGGEKVRIRPDSYGIKPEVLGSTARFTLDRPRNLVVQIDDKIFDCLHLFANPIEQDVPAEGDKKVMYFGPGLHTHPDRTLKVPSGTTVYLAAGAVLTSAVIFEGVENSRLIGRGVVYDTTGGAVFVRKCENVTIDGVTILNPRYENIRVAESQNLTIKNLRAFSHQGWGDGIQLYCSENVTIDGCFLRTSDDCVALYTHRWDFYGDTRNITVKNCSLWADVAHPINIGVHGNSDTPEVLENLRYENIDILDHREPQVTYQGAIAFMVGDSNIVRDVRFDNIRVEDFRWGQLIHMRVEYNPKYNTSAGRAIESVYIKDLSYNGKNADLSIIAGLDAEHAIKDVTFENLRVNGRVIADSTGKPKWYLASDGVPMFVNEHVTNLKFLTTAEAAAAAAS
;
A
#
# COMPACT_ATOMS: atom_id res chain seq x y z
N MET A 1 27.26 -19.48 44.57
CA MET A 1 28.67 -19.86 44.71
C MET A 1 29.47 -19.18 43.59
N ASN A 2 30.38 -18.30 44.02
CA ASN A 2 31.54 -17.69 43.36
C ASN A 2 31.41 -17.01 41.97
N THR A 3 31.35 -15.67 42.01
CA THR A 3 32.16 -14.72 41.19
C THR A 3 33.64 -14.70 41.67
N PRO A 4 34.64 -13.99 41.06
CA PRO A 4 34.67 -13.08 39.89
C PRO A 4 35.91 -13.21 38.93
N LEU A 5 35.93 -12.32 37.92
CA LEU A 5 37.01 -11.90 37.00
C LEU A 5 38.44 -11.72 37.59
N SER A 6 39.51 -11.98 36.81
CA SER A 6 40.54 -10.97 36.42
C SER A 6 41.70 -11.48 35.50
N ARG A 7 42.16 -10.58 34.61
CA ARG A 7 43.55 -10.28 34.10
C ARG A 7 44.35 -11.35 33.32
N ARG A 8 44.65 -11.11 32.03
CA ARG A 8 45.80 -10.38 31.41
C ARG A 8 47.14 -11.13 31.47
N THR A 9 47.69 -11.46 30.30
CA THR A 9 49.14 -11.58 30.04
C THR A 9 49.49 -10.99 28.67
N THR A 10 50.60 -10.26 28.69
CA THR A 10 51.30 -9.50 27.65
C THR A 10 52.23 -10.35 26.81
N LEU A 11 52.47 -9.95 25.55
CA LEU A 11 53.72 -10.21 24.84
C LEU A 11 54.06 -9.01 23.94
N GLN A 12 55.25 -8.44 24.18
CA GLN A 12 55.92 -7.40 23.40
C GLN A 12 56.98 -8.04 22.50
N ALA A 13 57.24 -7.43 21.33
CA ALA A 13 58.56 -7.08 20.77
C ALA A 13 58.36 -6.55 19.32
N ALA A 14 58.57 -5.25 19.08
CA ALA A 14 59.75 -4.62 18.42
C ALA A 14 59.72 -4.80 16.88
N GLY A 15 59.49 -3.77 16.04
CA GLY A 15 60.34 -2.60 15.76
C GLY A 15 61.17 -2.86 14.48
N VAL A 16 61.41 -2.01 13.46
CA VAL A 16 61.58 -0.54 13.36
C VAL A 16 61.86 -0.16 11.85
N ILE A 17 61.45 1.05 11.42
CA ILE A 17 61.91 1.95 10.28
C ILE A 17 61.66 1.49 8.83
N ALA A 18 60.82 2.12 8.00
CA ALA A 18 60.70 3.49 7.47
C ALA A 18 61.50 3.74 6.17
N ALA A 19 60.77 4.08 5.09
CA ALA A 19 61.29 4.82 3.93
C ALA A 19 60.17 5.70 3.36
N ALA A 20 60.50 6.98 3.23
CA ALA A 20 59.64 8.06 2.78
C ALA A 20 59.39 8.01 1.26
N GLY A 21 58.21 8.46 0.85
CA GLY A 21 57.87 8.76 -0.54
C GLY A 21 56.81 9.85 -0.59
N LEU A 22 57.26 11.09 -0.82
CA LEU A 22 56.42 12.23 -1.16
C LEU A 22 55.69 11.98 -2.48
N ALA A 23 54.43 12.42 -2.54
CA ALA A 23 53.86 13.30 -3.58
C ALA A 23 52.40 12.96 -3.88
N GLY A 24 51.55 13.99 -3.92
CA GLY A 24 50.25 13.93 -4.61
C GLY A 24 49.02 14.25 -3.77
N SER A 25 49.03 15.35 -3.01
CA SER A 25 47.78 15.98 -2.56
C SER A 25 47.09 16.61 -3.78
N ILE A 26 46.20 15.86 -4.43
CA ILE A 26 45.20 16.46 -5.33
C ILE A 26 44.05 16.89 -4.42
N ALA A 27 44.09 18.14 -3.99
CA ALA A 27 42.94 18.80 -3.42
C ALA A 27 41.87 18.88 -4.51
N GLY A 28 40.95 17.92 -4.53
CA GLY A 28 39.70 18.05 -5.26
C GLY A 28 38.92 19.19 -4.61
N THR A 29 38.88 20.34 -5.27
CA THR A 29 37.95 21.41 -4.92
C THR A 29 36.55 20.86 -5.12
N ALA A 30 35.93 20.41 -4.03
CA ALA A 30 34.50 20.21 -3.96
C ALA A 30 33.86 21.56 -4.26
N GLN A 31 33.39 21.71 -5.48
CA GLN A 31 32.58 22.84 -5.88
C GLN A 31 31.29 22.70 -5.09
N ALA A 32 31.15 23.52 -4.04
CA ALA A 32 29.87 23.77 -3.42
C ALA A 32 28.95 24.27 -4.53
N ALA A 33 28.02 23.41 -4.97
CA ALA A 33 26.94 23.82 -5.85
C ALA A 33 26.16 24.88 -5.08
N THR A 34 26.32 26.12 -5.52
CA THR A 34 25.39 27.20 -5.20
C THR A 34 23.98 26.70 -5.52
N ALA A 35 23.06 26.91 -4.58
CA ALA A 35 21.64 26.70 -4.78
C ALA A 35 21.19 27.56 -5.97
N ASP A 36 21.21 26.96 -7.16
CA ASP A 36 20.62 27.55 -8.35
C ASP A 36 19.12 27.27 -8.32
N GLU A 37 18.39 28.26 -8.79
CA GLU A 37 16.94 28.37 -8.90
C GLU A 37 16.24 27.03 -9.18
N ALA A 38 15.11 26.80 -8.51
CA ALA A 38 14.22 25.69 -8.78
C ALA A 38 14.03 25.53 -10.29
N ALA A 39 14.59 24.47 -10.87
CA ALA A 39 14.57 24.24 -12.30
C ALA A 39 13.13 24.19 -12.80
N THR A 40 12.67 25.26 -13.44
CA THR A 40 11.34 25.39 -14.06
C THR A 40 11.25 24.65 -15.40
N GLY A 41 11.97 23.52 -15.54
CA GLY A 41 12.05 22.73 -16.76
C GLY A 41 11.70 21.26 -16.53
N ASP A 42 11.35 20.58 -17.62
CA ASP A 42 11.16 19.13 -17.63
C ASP A 42 12.49 18.46 -17.25
N SER A 43 12.49 17.64 -16.21
CA SER A 43 13.72 17.00 -15.72
C SER A 43 13.46 15.59 -15.22
N VAL A 44 14.49 14.73 -15.30
CA VAL A 44 14.42 13.31 -14.92
C VAL A 44 15.64 12.96 -14.08
N VAL A 45 15.41 12.27 -12.96
CA VAL A 45 16.44 11.70 -12.10
C VAL A 45 16.30 10.18 -12.09
N ILE A 46 17.38 9.50 -12.50
CA ILE A 46 17.46 8.05 -12.51
C ILE A 46 18.02 7.58 -11.17
N HIS A 47 17.38 6.59 -10.56
CA HIS A 47 17.86 6.02 -9.30
C HIS A 47 19.12 5.18 -9.51
N PRO A 48 20.07 5.18 -8.55
CA PRO A 48 21.19 4.25 -8.56
C PRO A 48 20.74 2.80 -8.50
N THR A 49 21.64 1.88 -8.88
CA THR A 49 21.33 0.45 -8.85
C THR A 49 21.09 -0.06 -7.44
N LEU A 50 20.10 -0.93 -7.26
CA LEU A 50 19.81 -1.60 -5.99
C LEU A 50 20.64 -2.89 -5.82
N PRO A 51 21.66 -2.92 -4.94
CA PRO A 51 22.44 -4.14 -4.71
C PRO A 51 21.58 -5.23 -4.07
N LYS A 52 21.83 -6.49 -4.45
CA LYS A 52 21.14 -7.71 -3.98
C LYS A 52 19.65 -7.86 -4.34
N VAL A 53 18.96 -6.79 -4.75
CA VAL A 53 17.62 -6.91 -5.35
C VAL A 53 17.78 -7.49 -6.76
N PRO A 54 17.22 -8.68 -7.06
CA PRO A 54 17.38 -9.29 -8.37
C PRO A 54 16.78 -8.42 -9.48
N VAL A 55 17.43 -8.37 -10.64
CA VAL A 55 16.85 -7.73 -11.83
C VAL A 55 15.81 -8.63 -12.48
N ASN A 56 14.83 -8.03 -13.15
CA ASN A 56 13.90 -8.75 -14.02
C ASN A 56 14.00 -8.20 -15.44
N ASN A 57 14.22 -9.10 -16.42
CA ASN A 57 14.48 -8.73 -17.81
C ASN A 57 13.23 -8.87 -18.69
N SER A 58 12.03 -9.08 -18.14
CA SER A 58 10.79 -9.03 -18.94
C SER A 58 10.56 -7.68 -19.61
N PHE A 59 11.05 -6.59 -19.01
CA PHE A 59 10.85 -5.23 -19.52
C PHE A 59 12.17 -4.46 -19.67
N THR A 60 12.23 -3.64 -20.71
CA THR A 60 13.21 -2.56 -20.84
C THR A 60 12.46 -1.23 -20.75
N VAL A 61 12.85 -0.38 -19.80
CA VAL A 61 12.19 0.92 -19.58
C VAL A 61 13.17 2.06 -19.86
N LYS A 62 12.72 3.06 -20.62
CA LYS A 62 13.44 4.30 -20.85
C LYS A 62 12.54 5.49 -20.57
N VAL A 63 13.13 6.57 -20.10
CA VAL A 63 12.46 7.83 -19.80
C VAL A 63 13.28 8.99 -20.34
N ARG A 64 12.64 10.10 -20.68
CA ARG A 64 13.31 11.36 -20.97
C ARG A 64 12.43 12.55 -20.62
N PRO A 65 13.02 13.72 -20.29
CA PRO A 65 12.32 14.98 -20.44
C PRO A 65 11.78 15.13 -21.86
N LEU A 66 10.69 15.87 -22.06
CA LEU A 66 10.11 16.07 -23.38
C LEU A 66 11.16 16.60 -24.38
N GLY A 67 11.39 15.86 -25.47
CA GLY A 67 12.41 16.22 -26.48
C GLY A 67 13.87 16.02 -26.04
N GLY A 68 14.12 15.48 -24.85
CA GLY A 68 15.45 15.21 -24.30
C GLY A 68 16.06 13.88 -24.77
N THR A 69 17.10 13.45 -24.03
CA THR A 69 17.80 12.18 -24.27
C THR A 69 17.19 11.04 -23.46
N TRP A 70 16.97 9.89 -24.10
CA TRP A 70 16.51 8.68 -23.44
C TRP A 70 17.52 8.15 -22.41
N GLN A 71 17.03 7.91 -21.19
CA GLN A 71 17.77 7.32 -20.09
C GLN A 71 17.12 5.99 -19.69
N LYS A 72 17.92 4.94 -19.51
CA LYS A 72 17.42 3.60 -19.16
C LYS A 72 17.24 3.46 -17.65
N LEU A 73 16.11 2.89 -17.22
CA LEU A 73 15.88 2.56 -15.81
C LEU A 73 16.39 1.16 -15.45
N GLY A 74 16.77 0.98 -14.19
CA GLY A 74 16.89 -0.35 -13.60
C GLY A 74 15.50 -0.98 -13.44
N VAL A 75 15.36 -2.25 -13.83
CA VAL A 75 14.12 -3.02 -13.69
C VAL A 75 14.39 -4.21 -12.78
N TYR A 76 13.64 -4.27 -11.68
CA TYR A 76 13.88 -5.17 -10.57
C TYR A 76 12.73 -6.16 -10.39
N LEU A 77 13.05 -7.28 -9.78
CA LEU A 77 12.11 -8.35 -9.50
C LEU A 77 11.23 -8.00 -8.30
N ALA A 78 9.92 -8.01 -8.50
CA ALA A 78 8.94 -8.15 -7.42
C ALA A 78 8.43 -9.59 -7.40
N LYS A 79 8.12 -10.11 -6.21
CA LYS A 79 7.45 -11.41 -6.06
C LYS A 79 6.01 -11.19 -5.63
N LEU A 80 5.13 -12.05 -6.15
CA LEU A 80 3.68 -11.95 -5.98
C LEU A 80 3.11 -13.32 -5.62
N ALA A 81 1.98 -13.38 -4.92
CA ALA A 81 1.35 -14.64 -4.56
C ALA A 81 0.46 -15.18 -5.68
N LEU A 82 0.48 -16.50 -5.85
CA LEU A 82 -0.55 -17.24 -6.57
C LEU A 82 -0.99 -18.41 -5.69
N ILE A 83 -2.16 -18.26 -5.08
CA ILE A 83 -2.78 -19.31 -4.27
C ILE A 83 -3.58 -20.23 -5.17
N ASP A 84 -3.24 -21.51 -5.13
CA ASP A 84 -4.09 -22.56 -5.68
C ASP A 84 -5.29 -22.80 -4.74
N ALA A 85 -6.50 -22.49 -5.20
CA ALA A 85 -7.70 -22.52 -4.37
C ALA A 85 -8.12 -23.94 -3.93
N ASN A 86 -7.63 -24.99 -4.59
CA ASN A 86 -7.98 -26.37 -4.27
C ASN A 86 -7.01 -26.98 -3.25
N THR A 87 -5.74 -26.58 -3.31
CA THR A 87 -4.67 -27.16 -2.48
C THR A 87 -4.18 -26.22 -1.37
N GLY A 88 -4.51 -24.93 -1.46
CA GLY A 88 -3.96 -23.89 -0.58
C GLY A 88 -2.48 -23.58 -0.84
N SER A 89 -1.85 -24.19 -1.86
CA SER A 89 -0.43 -23.96 -2.14
C SER A 89 -0.19 -22.53 -2.63
N ASN A 90 0.81 -21.88 -2.05
CA ASN A 90 1.24 -20.55 -2.45
C ASN A 90 2.49 -20.64 -3.33
N ARG A 91 2.37 -20.22 -4.59
CA ARG A 91 3.47 -20.20 -5.56
C ARG A 91 3.85 -18.77 -5.90
N ALA A 92 5.07 -18.39 -5.53
CA ALA A 92 5.61 -17.07 -5.87
C ALA A 92 5.70 -16.89 -7.40
N GLN A 93 5.02 -15.89 -7.92
CA GLN A 93 5.13 -15.41 -9.30
C GLN A 93 6.12 -14.25 -9.37
N SER A 94 6.73 -14.08 -10.53
CA SER A 94 7.66 -12.97 -10.79
C SER A 94 6.93 -11.82 -11.49
N SER A 95 7.27 -10.60 -11.09
CA SER A 95 6.86 -9.37 -11.75
C SER A 95 8.02 -8.40 -11.86
N SER A 96 7.80 -7.28 -12.55
CA SER A 96 8.81 -6.24 -12.72
C SER A 96 8.40 -4.96 -12.02
N TRP A 97 9.37 -4.24 -11.48
CA TRP A 97 9.16 -2.86 -11.02
C TRP A 97 10.35 -1.97 -11.37
N ALA A 98 10.09 -0.68 -11.53
CA ALA A 98 11.09 0.35 -11.77
C ALA A 98 10.62 1.69 -11.17
N ALA A 99 11.57 2.55 -10.80
CA ALA A 99 11.28 3.87 -10.28
C ALA A 99 12.21 4.94 -10.85
N PHE A 100 11.72 6.16 -10.91
CA PHE A 100 12.46 7.36 -11.26
C PHE A 100 11.74 8.59 -10.71
N ASP A 101 12.43 9.72 -10.66
CA ASP A 101 11.84 10.98 -10.23
C ASP A 101 11.82 11.98 -11.39
N PHE A 102 10.82 12.86 -11.44
CA PHE A 102 10.73 13.87 -12.48
C PHE A 102 9.97 15.13 -12.06
N SER A 103 10.18 16.21 -12.81
CA SER A 103 9.37 17.43 -12.82
C SER A 103 8.89 17.71 -14.25
N GLY A 104 7.76 18.41 -14.38
CA GLY A 104 7.20 18.77 -15.69
C GLY A 104 6.60 17.58 -16.43
N THR A 105 6.87 17.46 -17.73
CA THR A 105 6.40 16.37 -18.60
C THR A 105 7.54 15.45 -19.03
N VAL A 106 7.30 14.15 -18.99
CA VAL A 106 8.25 13.12 -19.45
C VAL A 106 7.64 12.20 -20.47
N GLU A 107 8.46 11.72 -21.40
CA GLU A 107 8.13 10.59 -22.28
C GLU A 107 8.66 9.29 -21.66
N VAL A 108 7.86 8.24 -21.75
CA VAL A 108 8.16 6.91 -21.25
C VAL A 108 8.09 5.91 -22.40
N GLU A 109 9.10 5.06 -22.51
CA GLU A 109 9.12 3.88 -23.38
C GLU A 109 9.23 2.61 -22.55
N VAL A 110 8.30 1.69 -22.76
CA VAL A 110 8.29 0.37 -22.13
C VAL A 110 8.30 -0.70 -23.21
N THR A 111 9.39 -1.44 -23.31
CA THR A 111 9.52 -2.58 -24.24
C THR A 111 9.33 -3.88 -23.49
N TYR A 112 8.39 -4.71 -23.94
CA TYR A 112 8.22 -6.09 -23.46
C TYR A 112 9.18 -7.01 -24.21
N ASN A 113 10.24 -7.45 -23.54
CA ASN A 113 11.36 -8.16 -24.15
C ASN A 113 11.02 -9.57 -24.66
N PRO A 114 10.10 -10.34 -24.04
CA PRO A 114 9.68 -11.63 -24.60
C PRO A 114 8.97 -11.54 -25.96
N GLY A 115 8.48 -10.36 -26.36
CA GLY A 115 7.73 -10.17 -27.60
C GLY A 115 6.24 -10.55 -27.49
N GLY A 116 5.47 -10.31 -28.55
CA GLY A 116 4.05 -10.68 -28.64
C GLY A 116 3.08 -9.81 -27.83
N GLY A 117 3.49 -8.60 -27.39
CA GLY A 117 2.63 -7.67 -26.65
C GLY A 117 1.77 -6.80 -27.57
N GLU A 118 0.70 -7.37 -28.12
CA GLU A 118 -0.20 -6.65 -29.04
C GLU A 118 -1.11 -5.66 -28.31
N LYS A 119 -1.38 -5.90 -27.02
CA LYS A 119 -2.24 -5.05 -26.19
C LYS A 119 -1.47 -4.54 -24.99
N VAL A 120 -1.41 -3.23 -24.81
CA VAL A 120 -0.81 -2.60 -23.63
C VAL A 120 -1.86 -1.77 -22.91
N ARG A 121 -2.09 -2.08 -21.63
CA ARG A 121 -3.00 -1.35 -20.73
C ARG A 121 -2.17 -0.66 -19.65
N ILE A 122 -2.41 0.63 -19.44
CA ILE A 122 -1.77 1.41 -18.37
C ILE A 122 -2.81 1.65 -17.29
N ARG A 123 -2.51 1.18 -16.09
CA ARG A 123 -3.43 1.15 -14.95
C ARG A 123 -2.88 2.04 -13.82
N PRO A 124 -3.74 2.65 -12.98
CA PRO A 124 -5.20 2.61 -13.02
C PRO A 124 -5.82 3.19 -14.30
N ASP A 125 -6.91 2.57 -14.78
CA ASP A 125 -7.65 3.01 -15.98
C ASP A 125 -8.18 4.44 -15.83
N SER A 126 -8.43 4.87 -14.60
CA SER A 126 -8.89 6.22 -14.24
C SER A 126 -7.94 7.32 -14.70
N TYR A 127 -6.66 7.00 -14.96
CA TYR A 127 -5.70 7.97 -15.49
C TYR A 127 -5.90 8.27 -16.98
N GLY A 128 -6.64 7.43 -17.70
CA GLY A 128 -6.94 7.64 -19.12
C GLY A 128 -5.73 7.64 -20.05
N ILE A 129 -4.59 7.08 -19.61
CA ILE A 129 -3.34 7.06 -20.39
C ILE A 129 -3.47 6.00 -21.49
N LYS A 130 -3.42 6.45 -22.74
CA LYS A 130 -3.42 5.57 -23.91
C LYS A 130 -2.02 5.56 -24.53
N PRO A 131 -1.29 4.43 -24.49
CA PRO A 131 0.01 4.35 -25.13
C PRO A 131 -0.11 4.23 -26.65
N GLU A 132 0.87 4.79 -27.36
CA GLU A 132 1.20 4.39 -28.72
C GLU A 132 1.96 3.06 -28.68
N VAL A 133 1.48 2.04 -29.37
CA VAL A 133 2.13 0.71 -29.40
C VAL A 133 2.86 0.53 -30.72
N LEU A 134 4.19 0.42 -30.64
CA LEU A 134 5.14 0.29 -31.74
C LEU A 134 5.83 -1.07 -31.65
N GLY A 135 5.21 -2.11 -32.21
CA GLY A 135 5.69 -3.48 -32.04
C GLY A 135 5.56 -3.93 -30.57
N SER A 136 6.68 -4.29 -29.94
CA SER A 136 6.71 -4.66 -28.51
C SER A 136 6.95 -3.49 -27.55
N THR A 137 7.00 -2.25 -28.07
CA THR A 137 7.27 -1.05 -27.28
C THR A 137 6.02 -0.17 -27.17
N ALA A 138 5.60 0.12 -25.94
CA ALA A 138 4.60 1.14 -25.66
C ALA A 138 5.28 2.48 -25.33
N ARG A 139 4.81 3.56 -25.95
CA ARG A 139 5.23 4.93 -25.67
C ARG A 139 4.06 5.77 -25.17
N PHE A 140 4.28 6.56 -24.13
CA PHE A 140 3.28 7.48 -23.57
C PHE A 140 3.97 8.62 -22.82
N THR A 141 3.19 9.62 -22.41
CA THR A 141 3.67 10.77 -21.63
C THR A 141 3.08 10.79 -20.23
N LEU A 142 3.83 11.32 -19.28
CA LEU A 142 3.35 11.65 -17.94
C LEU A 142 3.53 13.14 -17.69
N ASP A 143 2.46 13.78 -17.23
CA ASP A 143 2.40 15.23 -16.94
C ASP A 143 2.57 15.55 -15.44
N ARG A 144 2.58 14.52 -14.59
CA ARG A 144 2.85 14.61 -13.14
C ARG A 144 3.21 13.25 -12.56
N PRO A 145 3.95 13.21 -11.44
CA PRO A 145 4.24 11.99 -10.68
C PRO A 145 3.00 11.15 -10.37
N ARG A 146 3.12 9.82 -10.53
CA ARG A 146 2.06 8.84 -10.26
C ARG A 146 2.59 7.40 -10.31
N ASN A 147 1.91 6.49 -9.65
CA ASN A 147 2.19 5.04 -9.67
C ASN A 147 1.39 4.38 -10.80
N LEU A 148 2.03 3.52 -11.60
CA LEU A 148 1.42 2.88 -12.78
C LEU A 148 1.66 1.38 -12.79
N VAL A 149 0.73 0.63 -13.37
CA VAL A 149 0.97 -0.74 -13.84
C VAL A 149 0.84 -0.77 -15.36
N VAL A 150 1.91 -1.19 -16.04
CA VAL A 150 1.90 -1.48 -17.48
C VAL A 150 1.68 -2.98 -17.65
N GLN A 151 0.46 -3.32 -18.04
CA GLN A 151 0.01 -4.68 -18.27
C GLN A 151 0.08 -5.01 -19.77
N ILE A 152 0.67 -6.15 -20.08
CA ILE A 152 0.80 -6.66 -21.45
C ILE A 152 -0.21 -7.79 -21.64
N ASP A 153 -1.09 -7.66 -22.63
CA ASP A 153 -2.20 -8.57 -22.88
C ASP A 153 -3.00 -8.81 -21.58
N ASP A 154 -3.32 -10.07 -21.29
CA ASP A 154 -3.98 -10.50 -20.06
C ASP A 154 -2.98 -10.92 -18.96
N LYS A 155 -1.69 -10.59 -19.10
CA LYS A 155 -0.64 -10.98 -18.15
C LYS A 155 -0.67 -10.10 -16.90
N ILE A 156 -1.21 -10.65 -15.82
CA ILE A 156 -1.35 -9.97 -14.53
C ILE A 156 -0.12 -10.10 -13.62
N PHE A 157 0.71 -11.13 -13.81
CA PHE A 157 1.91 -11.36 -12.99
C PHE A 157 3.15 -10.81 -13.67
N ASP A 158 3.36 -11.13 -14.95
CA ASP A 158 4.45 -10.59 -15.77
C ASP A 158 4.10 -9.20 -16.33
N CYS A 159 3.84 -8.26 -15.42
CA CYS A 159 3.61 -6.84 -15.70
C CYS A 159 4.74 -5.97 -15.14
N LEU A 160 4.72 -4.68 -15.47
CA LEU A 160 5.66 -3.69 -14.95
C LEU A 160 4.93 -2.72 -14.01
N HIS A 161 5.42 -2.59 -12.79
CA HIS A 161 5.03 -1.56 -11.85
C HIS A 161 6.01 -0.38 -11.99
N LEU A 162 5.55 0.73 -12.56
CA LEU A 162 6.38 1.91 -12.82
C LEU A 162 6.01 3.04 -11.84
N PHE A 163 6.95 3.41 -10.98
CA PHE A 163 6.75 4.43 -9.96
C PHE A 163 7.47 5.71 -10.33
N ALA A 164 6.70 6.70 -10.75
CA ALA A 164 7.23 8.00 -11.14
C ALA A 164 6.98 9.01 -10.01
N ASN A 165 8.05 9.45 -9.35
CA ASN A 165 7.97 10.33 -8.17
C ASN A 165 8.19 11.80 -8.52
N PRO A 166 7.76 12.73 -7.65
CA PRO A 166 8.34 14.06 -7.65
C PRO A 166 9.82 13.96 -7.26
N ILE A 167 10.63 14.85 -7.83
CA ILE A 167 12.03 15.04 -7.40
C ILE A 167 12.04 15.33 -5.91
N GLU A 168 12.81 14.53 -5.19
CA GLU A 168 12.94 14.64 -3.75
C GLU A 168 13.46 16.03 -3.35
N GLN A 169 12.73 16.68 -2.44
CA GLN A 169 13.06 17.97 -1.86
C GLN A 169 13.51 17.77 -0.41
N ASP A 170 14.30 18.71 0.12
CA ASP A 170 14.73 18.71 1.53
C ASP A 170 15.40 17.40 1.99
N VAL A 171 16.24 16.81 1.12
CA VAL A 171 17.00 15.59 1.41
C VAL A 171 17.83 15.75 2.69
N PRO A 172 17.66 14.88 3.70
CA PRO A 172 18.46 14.93 4.93
C PRO A 172 19.97 14.85 4.66
N ALA A 173 20.74 15.70 5.31
CA ALA A 173 22.20 15.71 5.16
C ALA A 173 22.85 14.49 5.85
N GLU A 174 23.81 13.87 5.17
CA GLU A 174 24.66 12.85 5.78
C GLU A 174 25.47 13.49 6.93
N GLY A 175 25.45 12.84 8.10
CA GLY A 175 26.14 13.32 9.30
C GLY A 175 25.31 14.20 10.25
N ASP A 176 24.05 14.52 9.92
CA ASP A 176 23.13 15.12 10.89
C ASP A 176 22.90 14.13 12.06
N LYS A 177 23.07 14.62 13.29
CA LYS A 177 22.96 13.83 14.53
C LYS A 177 21.55 13.26 14.76
N LYS A 178 20.52 13.82 14.13
CA LYS A 178 19.13 13.32 14.19
C LYS A 178 18.76 12.44 13.01
N VAL A 179 19.71 12.13 12.12
CA VAL A 179 19.47 11.36 10.90
C VAL A 179 20.30 10.08 10.91
N MET A 180 19.60 8.94 10.84
CA MET A 180 20.19 7.66 10.48
C MET A 180 20.22 7.59 8.94
N TYR A 181 21.32 8.05 8.34
CA TYR A 181 21.47 8.15 6.89
C TYR A 181 21.98 6.83 6.29
N PHE A 182 21.21 6.28 5.35
CA PHE A 182 21.61 5.11 4.54
C PHE A 182 21.71 5.51 3.07
N GLY A 183 22.95 5.71 2.60
CA GLY A 183 23.25 6.03 1.20
C GLY A 183 23.09 4.82 0.25
N PRO A 184 23.34 5.00 -1.07
CA PRO A 184 23.30 3.90 -2.03
C PRO A 184 24.20 2.74 -1.60
N GLY A 185 23.65 1.52 -1.56
CA GLY A 185 24.37 0.36 -1.01
C GLY A 185 23.48 -0.64 -0.29
N LEU A 186 24.07 -1.76 0.12
CA LEU A 186 23.40 -2.77 0.93
C LEU A 186 23.68 -2.51 2.41
N HIS A 187 22.61 -2.42 3.22
CA HIS A 187 22.67 -2.15 4.65
C HIS A 187 21.94 -3.25 5.42
N THR A 188 22.56 -3.71 6.49
CA THR A 188 22.00 -4.75 7.36
C THR A 188 22.36 -4.43 8.80
N HIS A 189 21.36 -4.24 9.66
CA HIS A 189 21.59 -4.17 11.09
C HIS A 189 22.01 -5.56 11.62
N PRO A 190 22.96 -5.67 12.57
CA PRO A 190 23.43 -6.96 13.08
C PRO A 190 22.31 -7.93 13.48
N ASP A 191 21.27 -7.39 14.12
CA ASP A 191 20.13 -8.17 14.62
C ASP A 191 18.96 -8.28 13.61
N ARG A 192 19.18 -7.92 12.34
CA ARG A 192 18.14 -7.83 11.30
C ARG A 192 16.97 -6.90 11.67
N THR A 193 17.18 -6.03 12.66
CA THR A 193 16.17 -5.15 13.25
C THR A 193 16.81 -3.82 13.60
N LEU A 194 16.36 -2.73 12.99
CA LEU A 194 16.77 -1.35 13.26
C LEU A 194 15.76 -0.69 14.19
N LYS A 195 16.14 -0.45 15.45
CA LYS A 195 15.32 0.30 16.40
C LYS A 195 15.55 1.80 16.23
N VAL A 196 14.46 2.57 16.09
CA VAL A 196 14.52 4.01 15.83
C VAL A 196 14.19 4.77 17.11
N PRO A 197 15.08 5.63 17.64
CA PRO A 197 14.80 6.49 18.80
C PRO A 197 13.81 7.62 18.48
N SER A 198 13.28 8.29 19.51
CA SER A 198 12.50 9.52 19.36
C SER A 198 13.32 10.64 18.68
N GLY A 199 12.63 11.53 17.96
CA GLY A 199 13.23 12.69 17.30
C GLY A 199 14.20 12.33 16.17
N THR A 200 14.14 11.11 15.64
CA THR A 200 15.11 10.56 14.69
C THR A 200 14.48 10.29 13.34
N THR A 201 15.19 10.67 12.27
CA THR A 201 14.83 10.34 10.89
C THR A 201 15.70 9.22 10.37
N VAL A 202 15.12 8.09 10.01
CA VAL A 202 15.75 7.08 9.16
C VAL A 202 15.57 7.53 7.71
N TYR A 203 16.67 7.83 7.03
CA TYR A 203 16.65 8.23 5.62
C TYR A 203 17.28 7.13 4.76
N LEU A 204 16.48 6.57 3.84
CA LEU A 204 16.94 5.62 2.83
C LEU A 204 17.07 6.34 1.48
N ALA A 205 18.29 6.71 1.09
CA ALA A 205 18.53 7.37 -0.19
C ALA A 205 18.14 6.46 -1.37
N ALA A 206 17.88 7.05 -2.55
CA ALA A 206 17.73 6.28 -3.78
C ALA A 206 18.94 5.34 -3.98
N GLY A 207 18.71 4.06 -4.25
CA GLY A 207 19.78 3.05 -4.36
C GLY A 207 20.17 2.38 -3.03
N ALA A 208 19.66 2.83 -1.89
CA ALA A 208 19.84 2.15 -0.61
C ALA A 208 18.94 0.91 -0.51
N VAL A 209 19.48 -0.19 0.00
CA VAL A 209 18.77 -1.44 0.25
C VAL A 209 19.00 -1.83 1.71
N LEU A 210 17.98 -1.66 2.55
CA LEU A 210 17.98 -2.07 3.95
C LEU A 210 17.34 -3.44 4.08
N THR A 211 18.05 -4.42 4.64
CA THR A 211 17.52 -5.78 4.83
C THR A 211 17.14 -6.08 6.28
N SER A 212 16.76 -5.04 7.02
CA SER A 212 16.39 -5.13 8.43
C SER A 212 15.01 -4.52 8.64
N ALA A 213 14.21 -5.12 9.53
CA ALA A 213 12.93 -4.54 9.93
C ALA A 213 13.18 -3.21 10.64
N VAL A 214 12.33 -2.21 10.43
CA VAL A 214 12.41 -0.89 11.08
C VAL A 214 11.37 -0.83 12.20
N ILE A 215 11.83 -0.59 13.43
CA ILE A 215 10.98 -0.65 14.62
C ILE A 215 10.92 0.71 15.31
N PHE A 216 9.70 1.23 15.40
CA PHE A 216 9.33 2.38 16.23
C PHE A 216 8.51 1.83 17.40
N GLU A 217 9.02 1.92 18.62
CA GLU A 217 8.32 1.40 19.79
C GLU A 217 8.48 2.36 20.97
N GLY A 218 7.36 2.96 21.43
CA GLY A 218 7.39 3.92 22.53
C GLY A 218 8.11 5.24 22.17
N VAL A 219 8.06 5.66 20.90
CA VAL A 219 8.82 6.82 20.41
C VAL A 219 7.93 7.90 19.82
N GLU A 220 8.47 9.10 19.75
CA GLU A 220 7.77 10.28 19.25
C GLU A 220 8.61 11.06 18.23
N ASN A 221 7.94 11.75 17.30
CA ASN A 221 8.57 12.67 16.36
C ASN A 221 9.66 12.02 15.48
N SER A 222 9.40 10.80 15.00
CA SER A 222 10.37 10.00 14.26
C SER A 222 9.87 9.64 12.86
N ARG A 223 10.80 9.37 11.95
CA ARG A 223 10.48 9.26 10.52
C ARG A 223 11.23 8.12 9.85
N LEU A 224 10.61 7.48 8.87
CA LEU A 224 11.25 6.61 7.87
C LEU A 224 10.94 7.18 6.49
N ILE A 225 11.92 7.83 5.85
CA ILE A 225 11.68 8.53 4.58
C ILE A 225 12.76 8.21 3.54
N GLY A 226 12.45 8.47 2.27
CA GLY A 226 13.43 8.45 1.19
C GLY A 226 12.92 7.77 -0.08
N ARG A 227 13.85 7.30 -0.92
CA ARG A 227 13.60 6.55 -2.17
C ARG A 227 14.26 5.16 -2.18
N GLY A 228 14.81 4.74 -1.04
CA GLY A 228 15.42 3.44 -0.86
C GLY A 228 14.41 2.32 -0.61
N VAL A 229 14.94 1.11 -0.47
CA VAL A 229 14.18 -0.13 -0.40
C VAL A 229 14.41 -0.85 0.92
N VAL A 230 13.33 -1.25 1.59
CA VAL A 230 13.36 -2.27 2.65
C VAL A 230 13.10 -3.63 1.99
N TYR A 231 14.06 -4.56 2.08
CA TYR A 231 14.08 -5.78 1.27
C TYR A 231 14.28 -7.04 2.10
N ASP A 232 13.44 -8.06 1.89
CA ASP A 232 13.63 -9.43 2.39
C ASP A 232 13.86 -9.48 3.92
N THR A 233 13.02 -8.78 4.66
CA THR A 233 13.06 -8.77 6.13
C THR A 233 12.64 -10.13 6.68
N THR A 234 13.26 -10.55 7.79
CA THR A 234 13.00 -11.87 8.41
C THR A 234 11.62 -11.97 9.08
N GLY A 235 10.89 -10.86 9.19
CA GLY A 235 9.51 -10.75 9.65
C GLY A 235 8.80 -9.64 8.90
N GLY A 236 7.87 -8.95 9.55
CA GLY A 236 7.27 -7.72 9.02
C GLY A 236 8.33 -6.63 8.76
N ALA A 237 8.09 -5.76 7.79
CA ALA A 237 9.11 -4.77 7.39
C ALA A 237 9.16 -3.54 8.31
N VAL A 238 8.01 -3.03 8.74
CA VAL A 238 7.95 -1.89 9.68
C VAL A 238 6.94 -2.18 10.78
N PHE A 239 7.36 -1.96 12.03
CA PHE A 239 6.48 -2.04 13.19
C PHE A 239 6.46 -0.69 13.92
N VAL A 240 5.27 -0.17 14.15
CA VAL A 240 5.04 1.07 14.90
C VAL A 240 4.10 0.78 16.06
N ARG A 241 4.60 0.87 17.29
CA ARG A 241 3.79 0.57 18.49
C ARG A 241 3.94 1.64 19.55
N LYS A 242 2.83 2.08 20.16
CA LYS A 242 2.86 3.06 21.27
C LYS A 242 3.62 4.33 20.89
N CYS A 243 3.42 4.81 19.66
CA CYS A 243 4.14 5.94 19.12
C CYS A 243 3.22 7.15 18.90
N GLU A 244 3.84 8.33 18.84
CA GLU A 244 3.17 9.58 18.48
C GLU A 244 3.95 10.33 17.40
N ASN A 245 3.25 10.91 16.42
CA ASN A 245 3.88 11.73 15.37
C ASN A 245 4.96 10.97 14.59
N VAL A 246 4.57 9.86 13.93
CA VAL A 246 5.46 9.05 13.08
C VAL A 246 5.10 9.25 11.61
N THR A 247 6.12 9.52 10.78
CA THR A 247 5.97 9.65 9.33
C THR A 247 6.73 8.55 8.59
N ILE A 248 6.06 7.84 7.69
CA ILE A 248 6.67 6.92 6.73
C ILE A 248 6.41 7.48 5.33
N ASP A 249 7.44 7.87 4.57
CA ASP A 249 7.27 8.54 3.27
C ASP A 249 8.22 8.04 2.17
N GLY A 250 7.66 7.56 1.05
CA GLY A 250 8.37 7.37 -0.22
C GLY A 250 9.15 6.06 -0.37
N VAL A 251 9.44 5.36 0.72
CA VAL A 251 10.18 4.09 0.71
C VAL A 251 9.42 2.99 -0.04
N THR A 252 10.16 2.02 -0.58
CA THR A 252 9.59 0.81 -1.18
C THR A 252 9.88 -0.39 -0.28
N ILE A 253 8.87 -1.21 0.00
CA ILE A 253 8.99 -2.45 0.75
C ILE A 253 8.80 -3.61 -0.21
N LEU A 254 9.76 -4.53 -0.23
CA LEU A 254 9.79 -5.68 -1.13
C LEU A 254 9.99 -6.99 -0.36
N ASN A 255 9.01 -7.87 -0.52
CA ASN A 255 9.06 -9.27 -0.07
C ASN A 255 9.42 -9.44 1.42
N PRO A 256 8.77 -8.73 2.36
CA PRO A 256 8.89 -9.11 3.76
C PRO A 256 8.36 -10.53 3.96
N ARG A 257 8.78 -11.18 5.06
CA ARG A 257 8.29 -12.52 5.40
C ARG A 257 6.82 -12.53 5.85
N TYR A 258 6.32 -11.42 6.38
CA TYR A 258 4.93 -11.22 6.81
C TYR A 258 4.41 -9.88 6.26
N GLU A 259 3.78 -9.05 7.09
CA GLU A 259 3.21 -7.77 6.68
C GLU A 259 4.26 -6.71 6.30
N ASN A 260 3.84 -5.72 5.51
CA ASN A 260 4.70 -4.60 5.16
C ASN A 260 4.75 -3.58 6.32
N ILE A 261 3.60 -3.15 6.84
CA ILE A 261 3.53 -2.23 7.99
C ILE A 261 2.47 -2.69 8.97
N ARG A 262 2.86 -2.82 10.24
CA ARG A 262 1.93 -2.98 11.37
C ARG A 262 2.01 -1.77 12.29
N VAL A 263 0.88 -1.15 12.55
CA VAL A 263 0.72 -0.07 13.53
C VAL A 263 -0.18 -0.53 14.67
N ALA A 264 0.22 -0.29 15.91
CA ALA A 264 -0.56 -0.63 17.08
C ALA A 264 -0.50 0.50 18.12
N GLU A 265 -1.61 0.80 18.79
CA GLU A 265 -1.65 1.68 19.97
C GLU A 265 -0.97 3.03 19.72
N SER A 266 -1.10 3.62 18.53
CA SER A 266 -0.34 4.81 18.12
C SER A 266 -1.24 5.95 17.65
N GLN A 267 -0.74 7.18 17.75
CA GLN A 267 -1.49 8.39 17.39
C GLN A 267 -0.71 9.31 16.45
N ASN A 268 -1.43 10.03 15.59
CA ASN A 268 -0.89 11.05 14.69
C ASN A 268 0.17 10.46 13.73
N LEU A 269 -0.25 9.55 12.84
CA LEU A 269 0.65 8.89 11.89
C LEU A 269 0.36 9.30 10.46
N THR A 270 1.41 9.43 9.66
CA THR A 270 1.30 9.62 8.21
C THR A 270 2.10 8.56 7.49
N ILE A 271 1.44 7.76 6.64
CA ILE A 271 2.07 6.82 5.71
C ILE A 271 1.80 7.33 4.31
N LYS A 272 2.83 7.78 3.60
CA LYS A 272 2.69 8.46 2.33
C LYS A 272 3.61 7.89 1.26
N ASN A 273 3.15 7.87 0.01
CA ASN A 273 3.96 7.44 -1.15
C ASN A 273 4.64 6.07 -0.97
N LEU A 274 4.06 5.19 -0.16
CA LEU A 274 4.60 3.86 0.09
C LEU A 274 4.35 2.98 -1.13
N ARG A 275 5.32 2.14 -1.47
CA ARG A 275 5.13 1.03 -2.41
C ARG A 275 5.41 -0.27 -1.68
N ALA A 276 4.47 -1.20 -1.71
CA ALA A 276 4.58 -2.43 -0.93
C ALA A 276 4.24 -3.65 -1.78
N PHE A 277 5.10 -4.67 -1.70
CA PHE A 277 4.94 -5.93 -2.39
C PHE A 277 5.19 -7.10 -1.46
N SER A 278 4.26 -8.05 -1.44
CA SER A 278 4.36 -9.27 -0.65
C SER A 278 3.85 -10.48 -1.43
N HIS A 279 4.37 -11.65 -1.06
CA HIS A 279 3.98 -12.91 -1.70
C HIS A 279 3.85 -14.08 -0.72
N GLN A 280 4.28 -13.92 0.54
CA GLN A 280 4.24 -14.98 1.55
C GLN A 280 2.88 -14.97 2.27
N GLY A 281 2.61 -16.00 3.08
CA GLY A 281 1.37 -16.01 3.88
C GLY A 281 1.35 -14.87 4.90
N TRP A 282 0.18 -14.28 5.13
CA TRP A 282 0.00 -13.09 5.98
C TRP A 282 0.87 -11.92 5.52
N GLY A 283 0.92 -11.75 4.20
CA GLY A 283 1.67 -10.69 3.54
C GLY A 283 0.84 -9.42 3.41
N ASP A 284 0.24 -8.95 4.48
CA ASP A 284 -0.60 -7.75 4.47
C ASP A 284 0.21 -6.50 4.06
N GLY A 285 -0.47 -5.50 3.52
CA GLY A 285 0.08 -4.18 3.25
C GLY A 285 0.21 -3.40 4.55
N ILE A 286 -0.82 -2.64 4.90
CA ILE A 286 -0.86 -1.81 6.10
C ILE A 286 -1.96 -2.33 7.04
N GLN A 287 -1.56 -2.76 8.22
CA GLN A 287 -2.47 -3.14 9.30
C GLN A 287 -2.44 -2.07 10.40
N LEU A 288 -3.62 -1.58 10.81
CA LEU A 288 -3.76 -0.66 11.94
C LEU A 288 -4.56 -1.34 13.07
N TYR A 289 -4.06 -1.26 14.29
CA TYR A 289 -4.69 -1.74 15.51
C TYR A 289 -4.74 -0.61 16.54
N CYS A 290 -5.87 -0.43 17.21
CA CYS A 290 -6.03 0.47 18.36
C CYS A 290 -5.39 1.86 18.17
N SER A 291 -5.57 2.48 17.00
CA SER A 291 -4.81 3.68 16.61
C SER A 291 -5.71 4.84 16.21
N GLU A 292 -5.22 6.06 16.38
CA GLU A 292 -6.00 7.28 16.16
C GLU A 292 -5.27 8.32 15.29
N ASN A 293 -6.01 9.04 14.46
CA ASN A 293 -5.49 10.12 13.61
C ASN A 293 -4.38 9.62 12.67
N VAL A 294 -4.72 8.66 11.81
CA VAL A 294 -3.79 8.08 10.84
C VAL A 294 -4.20 8.45 9.42
N THR A 295 -3.26 8.96 8.64
CA THR A 295 -3.42 9.22 7.21
C THR A 295 -2.55 8.29 6.38
N ILE A 296 -3.16 7.57 5.44
CA ILE A 296 -2.52 6.76 4.40
C ILE A 296 -2.76 7.46 3.06
N ASP A 297 -1.72 7.95 2.38
CA ASP A 297 -1.86 8.83 1.21
C ASP A 297 -0.90 8.47 0.05
N GLY A 298 -1.43 8.24 -1.15
CA GLY A 298 -0.60 8.07 -2.35
C GLY A 298 0.11 6.71 -2.44
N CYS A 299 -0.36 5.70 -1.71
CA CYS A 299 0.30 4.40 -1.60
C CYS A 299 -0.08 3.46 -2.77
N PHE A 300 0.87 2.64 -3.21
CA PHE A 300 0.63 1.50 -4.09
C PHE A 300 0.87 0.20 -3.32
N LEU A 301 -0.16 -0.62 -3.17
CA LEU A 301 -0.09 -1.87 -2.41
C LEU A 301 -0.46 -3.03 -3.32
N ARG A 302 0.47 -3.98 -3.50
CA ARG A 302 0.19 -5.26 -4.16
C ARG A 302 0.57 -6.41 -3.25
N THR A 303 -0.44 -7.05 -2.66
CA THR A 303 -0.25 -7.84 -1.44
C THR A 303 -0.74 -9.27 -1.58
N SER A 304 -0.16 -10.16 -0.79
CA SER A 304 -0.57 -11.56 -0.67
C SER A 304 -1.47 -11.85 0.53
N ASP A 305 -2.09 -10.79 1.04
CA ASP A 305 -3.16 -10.75 2.04
C ASP A 305 -3.77 -9.32 1.95
N ASP A 306 -4.44 -8.83 2.99
CA ASP A 306 -5.10 -7.52 2.96
C ASP A 306 -4.18 -6.35 2.56
N CYS A 307 -4.61 -5.51 1.62
CA CYS A 307 -3.87 -4.30 1.26
C CYS A 307 -3.92 -3.28 2.42
N VAL A 308 -5.13 -2.89 2.84
CA VAL A 308 -5.33 -2.03 4.02
C VAL A 308 -6.34 -2.69 4.94
N ALA A 309 -5.90 -3.00 6.16
CA ALA A 309 -6.73 -3.65 7.17
C ALA A 309 -6.83 -2.79 8.44
N LEU A 310 -8.06 -2.48 8.83
CA LEU A 310 -8.36 -1.73 10.04
C LEU A 310 -8.97 -2.66 11.10
N TYR A 311 -8.23 -2.79 12.19
CA TYR A 311 -8.52 -3.65 13.34
C TYR A 311 -8.64 -2.82 14.62
N THR A 312 -9.08 -3.45 15.70
CA THR A 312 -8.93 -2.92 17.07
C THR A 312 -8.01 -3.85 17.84
N HIS A 313 -8.49 -4.55 18.87
CA HIS A 313 -7.68 -5.44 19.69
C HIS A 313 -7.22 -6.70 18.95
N ARG A 314 -5.93 -7.00 19.13
CA ARG A 314 -5.33 -8.32 18.90
C ARG A 314 -4.14 -8.47 19.83
N TRP A 315 -3.97 -9.68 20.38
CA TRP A 315 -2.86 -9.97 21.29
C TRP A 315 -2.85 -9.04 22.52
N ASP A 316 -1.81 -8.24 22.69
CA ASP A 316 -1.63 -7.29 23.78
C ASP A 316 -1.83 -5.83 23.32
N PHE A 317 -2.54 -5.59 22.22
CA PHE A 317 -2.95 -4.27 21.75
C PHE A 317 -4.38 -3.97 22.22
N TYR A 318 -4.61 -2.79 22.78
CA TYR A 318 -5.91 -2.42 23.35
C TYR A 318 -6.31 -1.01 22.95
N GLY A 319 -7.60 -0.81 22.70
CA GLY A 319 -8.19 0.48 22.38
C GLY A 319 -8.92 0.49 21.04
N ASP A 320 -9.69 1.56 20.86
CA ASP A 320 -10.45 1.83 19.65
C ASP A 320 -9.54 2.23 18.48
N THR A 321 -10.07 2.14 17.25
CA THR A 321 -9.43 2.68 16.05
C THR A 321 -10.27 3.82 15.50
N ARG A 322 -9.71 5.03 15.45
CA ARG A 322 -10.49 6.26 15.19
C ARG A 322 -9.81 7.21 14.20
N ASN A 323 -10.62 7.96 13.46
CA ASN A 323 -10.15 9.09 12.64
C ASN A 323 -9.08 8.66 11.62
N ILE A 324 -9.41 7.65 10.81
CA ILE A 324 -8.50 7.09 9.81
C ILE A 324 -8.88 7.62 8.43
N THR A 325 -7.90 8.11 7.67
CA THR A 325 -8.09 8.54 6.28
C THR A 325 -7.17 7.77 5.36
N VAL A 326 -7.72 7.08 4.37
CA VAL A 326 -6.99 6.40 3.29
C VAL A 326 -7.32 7.10 1.98
N LYS A 327 -6.34 7.63 1.26
CA LYS A 327 -6.60 8.40 0.05
C LYS A 327 -5.54 8.30 -1.03
N ASN A 328 -5.96 8.53 -2.28
CA ASN A 328 -5.06 8.55 -3.45
C ASN A 328 -4.28 7.25 -3.66
N CYS A 329 -4.84 6.11 -3.25
CA CYS A 329 -4.15 4.82 -3.25
C CYS A 329 -4.54 3.96 -4.46
N SER A 330 -3.62 3.08 -4.87
CA SER A 330 -3.91 1.99 -5.81
C SER A 330 -3.67 0.65 -5.13
N LEU A 331 -4.69 -0.20 -5.12
CA LEU A 331 -4.73 -1.43 -4.32
C LEU A 331 -4.88 -2.65 -5.25
N TRP A 332 -4.07 -3.67 -5.04
CA TRP A 332 -4.11 -4.93 -5.78
C TRP A 332 -3.92 -6.10 -4.81
N ALA A 333 -5.02 -6.73 -4.41
CA ALA A 333 -4.95 -7.91 -3.55
C ALA A 333 -4.79 -9.18 -4.42
N ASP A 334 -3.62 -9.82 -4.35
CA ASP A 334 -3.41 -11.14 -4.96
C ASP A 334 -4.08 -12.26 -4.16
N VAL A 335 -4.39 -12.00 -2.88
CA VAL A 335 -5.13 -12.82 -1.91
C VAL A 335 -5.87 -11.88 -0.94
N ALA A 336 -6.99 -12.30 -0.36
CA ALA A 336 -7.77 -11.52 0.61
C ALA A 336 -8.28 -10.20 0.04
N HIS A 337 -8.19 -9.08 0.78
CA HIS A 337 -9.01 -7.90 0.49
C HIS A 337 -8.17 -6.66 0.13
N PRO A 338 -8.55 -5.88 -0.89
CA PRO A 338 -8.06 -4.52 -1.07
C PRO A 338 -8.34 -3.62 0.15
N ILE A 339 -9.55 -3.69 0.71
CA ILE A 339 -9.93 -2.97 1.93
C ILE A 339 -10.64 -3.94 2.87
N ASN A 340 -10.11 -4.07 4.09
CA ASN A 340 -10.73 -4.84 5.17
C ASN A 340 -10.95 -3.98 6.43
N ILE A 341 -12.12 -4.09 7.03
CA ILE A 341 -12.52 -3.37 8.25
C ILE A 341 -13.16 -4.37 9.21
N GLY A 342 -12.65 -4.44 10.44
CA GLY A 342 -13.16 -5.36 11.46
C GLY A 342 -12.30 -6.62 11.55
N VAL A 343 -12.88 -7.78 11.73
CA VAL A 343 -12.28 -9.05 12.17
C VAL A 343 -11.88 -9.00 13.62
N HIS A 344 -10.80 -8.29 13.98
CA HIS A 344 -10.20 -8.39 15.31
C HIS A 344 -10.69 -7.31 16.28
N GLY A 345 -11.06 -7.72 17.49
CA GLY A 345 -11.51 -6.87 18.59
C GLY A 345 -11.48 -7.55 19.95
N ASN A 346 -12.09 -6.91 20.95
CA ASN A 346 -12.04 -7.33 22.35
C ASN A 346 -13.44 -7.63 22.90
N SER A 347 -13.78 -8.91 23.10
CA SER A 347 -15.08 -9.29 23.66
C SER A 347 -15.27 -8.90 25.13
N ASP A 348 -14.18 -8.85 25.91
CA ASP A 348 -14.24 -8.54 27.33
C ASP A 348 -14.43 -7.03 27.57
N THR A 349 -13.80 -6.21 26.72
CA THR A 349 -13.96 -4.75 26.70
C THR A 349 -14.22 -4.28 25.27
N PRO A 350 -15.49 -4.34 24.81
CA PRO A 350 -15.84 -4.05 23.42
C PRO A 350 -15.39 -2.69 22.92
N GLU A 351 -14.70 -2.71 21.78
CA GLU A 351 -14.11 -1.54 21.12
C GLU A 351 -14.93 -1.11 19.89
N VAL A 352 -14.52 0.02 19.30
CA VAL A 352 -15.16 0.66 18.15
C VAL A 352 -14.12 1.01 17.09
N LEU A 353 -14.52 0.83 15.83
CA LEU A 353 -13.88 1.46 14.67
C LEU A 353 -14.79 2.60 14.19
N GLU A 354 -14.33 3.85 14.25
CA GLU A 354 -15.17 4.99 13.88
C GLU A 354 -14.45 6.14 13.18
N ASN A 355 -15.23 6.91 12.40
CA ASN A 355 -14.75 8.03 11.58
C ASN A 355 -13.66 7.59 10.61
N LEU A 356 -14.02 6.70 9.68
CA LEU A 356 -13.14 6.12 8.68
C LEU A 356 -13.45 6.73 7.30
N ARG A 357 -12.42 7.19 6.58
CA ARG A 357 -12.57 7.86 5.28
C ARG A 357 -11.70 7.19 4.23
N TYR A 358 -12.30 6.87 3.10
CA TYR A 358 -11.64 6.28 1.94
C TYR A 358 -11.92 7.16 0.72
N GLU A 359 -10.89 7.80 0.17
CA GLU A 359 -11.06 8.86 -0.84
C GLU A 359 -10.17 8.63 -2.05
N ASN A 360 -10.73 8.67 -3.25
CA ASN A 360 -9.94 8.59 -4.48
C ASN A 360 -9.03 7.34 -4.52
N ILE A 361 -9.59 6.13 -4.46
CA ILE A 361 -8.81 4.89 -4.55
C ILE A 361 -9.19 4.07 -5.78
N ASP A 362 -8.17 3.51 -6.43
CA ASP A 362 -8.30 2.56 -7.52
C ASP A 362 -8.02 1.15 -7.00
N ILE A 363 -9.03 0.28 -7.01
CA ILE A 363 -8.86 -1.15 -6.77
C ILE A 363 -8.62 -1.79 -8.14
N LEU A 364 -7.39 -2.20 -8.37
CA LEU A 364 -6.94 -2.76 -9.63
C LEU A 364 -7.35 -4.23 -9.74
N ASP A 365 -7.19 -5.00 -8.69
CA ASP A 365 -7.54 -6.41 -8.73
C ASP A 365 -7.84 -6.91 -7.32
N HIS A 366 -8.58 -8.01 -7.28
CA HIS A 366 -9.09 -8.66 -6.10
C HIS A 366 -9.22 -10.16 -6.39
N ARG A 367 -8.75 -10.98 -5.45
CA ARG A 367 -8.83 -12.43 -5.58
C ARG A 367 -8.97 -13.09 -4.21
N GLU A 368 -10.21 -13.28 -3.79
CA GLU A 368 -10.54 -14.03 -2.58
C GLU A 368 -11.49 -15.19 -2.91
N PRO A 369 -11.03 -16.45 -2.91
CA PRO A 369 -11.87 -17.62 -3.20
C PRO A 369 -12.78 -18.08 -2.04
N GLN A 370 -12.53 -17.65 -0.80
CA GLN A 370 -13.29 -18.09 0.37
C GLN A 370 -14.59 -17.29 0.48
N VAL A 371 -15.73 -17.91 0.17
CA VAL A 371 -17.07 -17.28 0.11
C VAL A 371 -17.40 -16.33 1.28
N THR A 372 -16.99 -16.68 2.50
CA THR A 372 -17.27 -15.88 3.70
C THR A 372 -16.28 -14.72 3.92
N TYR A 373 -15.39 -14.44 2.96
CA TYR A 373 -14.36 -13.38 3.02
C TYR A 373 -14.28 -12.61 1.68
N GLN A 374 -15.17 -12.79 0.71
CA GLN A 374 -14.84 -12.40 -0.67
C GLN A 374 -14.86 -10.90 -1.01
N GLY A 375 -14.84 -9.95 -0.08
CA GLY A 375 -15.04 -8.52 -0.39
C GLY A 375 -13.83 -7.80 -1.00
N ALA A 376 -14.02 -7.12 -2.13
CA ALA A 376 -13.08 -6.08 -2.58
C ALA A 376 -13.07 -4.90 -1.59
N ILE A 377 -14.27 -4.56 -1.09
CA ILE A 377 -14.49 -3.73 0.10
C ILE A 377 -15.18 -4.64 1.13
N ALA A 378 -14.43 -5.02 2.16
CA ALA A 378 -14.85 -5.96 3.18
C ALA A 378 -15.07 -5.28 4.53
N PHE A 379 -16.23 -5.55 5.13
CA PHE A 379 -16.53 -5.35 6.54
C PHE A 379 -16.81 -6.72 7.13
N MET A 380 -15.93 -7.18 8.02
CA MET A 380 -16.02 -8.51 8.63
C MET A 380 -16.14 -8.35 10.15
N VAL A 381 -17.23 -7.75 10.62
CA VAL A 381 -17.28 -7.21 11.99
C VAL A 381 -17.58 -8.32 13.00
N GLY A 382 -16.53 -8.77 13.69
CA GLY A 382 -16.56 -9.73 14.80
C GLY A 382 -16.05 -9.15 16.12
N ASP A 383 -15.88 -10.01 17.13
CA ASP A 383 -15.27 -9.69 18.43
C ASP A 383 -15.93 -8.52 19.18
N SER A 384 -17.27 -8.48 19.19
CA SER A 384 -18.06 -7.41 19.83
C SER A 384 -17.74 -6.00 19.32
N ASN A 385 -17.05 -5.85 18.19
CA ASN A 385 -16.78 -4.53 17.62
C ASN A 385 -18.06 -3.86 17.11
N ILE A 386 -18.07 -2.53 17.16
CA ILE A 386 -18.96 -1.70 16.34
C ILE A 386 -18.10 -1.01 15.28
N VAL A 387 -18.56 -1.02 14.04
CA VAL A 387 -18.04 -0.15 12.98
C VAL A 387 -19.07 0.93 12.69
N ARG A 388 -18.68 2.21 12.78
CA ARG A 388 -19.60 3.32 12.47
C ARG A 388 -18.94 4.53 11.83
N ASP A 389 -19.75 5.37 11.20
CA ASP A 389 -19.32 6.64 10.58
C ASP A 389 -18.20 6.41 9.54
N VAL A 390 -18.53 5.59 8.55
CA VAL A 390 -17.59 5.22 7.47
C VAL A 390 -18.00 5.89 6.17
N ARG A 391 -17.06 6.59 5.53
CA ARG A 391 -17.28 7.28 4.26
C ARG A 391 -16.33 6.78 3.19
N PHE A 392 -16.90 6.41 2.04
CA PHE A 392 -16.17 6.20 0.79
C PHE A 392 -16.55 7.32 -0.18
N ASP A 393 -15.56 7.87 -0.88
CA ASP A 393 -15.75 8.93 -1.87
C ASP A 393 -14.83 8.67 -3.07
N ASN A 394 -15.42 8.49 -4.26
CA ASN A 394 -14.70 8.28 -5.52
C ASN A 394 -13.79 7.02 -5.49
N ILE A 395 -14.43 5.85 -5.44
CA ILE A 395 -13.76 4.54 -5.47
C ILE A 395 -13.99 3.88 -6.83
N ARG A 396 -12.92 3.40 -7.46
CA ARG A 396 -12.95 2.83 -8.81
C ARG A 396 -12.39 1.42 -8.78
N VAL A 397 -13.27 0.45 -9.00
CA VAL A 397 -12.94 -0.97 -9.01
C VAL A 397 -12.90 -1.44 -10.46
N GLU A 398 -11.72 -1.84 -10.91
CA GLU A 398 -11.54 -2.47 -12.22
C GLU A 398 -12.03 -3.93 -12.19
N ASP A 399 -12.07 -4.59 -13.35
CA ASP A 399 -12.38 -6.02 -13.40
C ASP A 399 -11.30 -6.80 -12.63
N PHE A 400 -11.74 -7.58 -11.65
CA PHE A 400 -10.89 -8.38 -10.79
C PHE A 400 -11.03 -9.86 -11.08
N ARG A 401 -10.17 -10.71 -10.51
CA ARG A 401 -10.16 -12.15 -10.81
C ARG A 401 -11.25 -12.96 -10.14
N TRP A 402 -11.51 -12.73 -8.85
CA TRP A 402 -12.44 -13.54 -8.06
C TRP A 402 -12.87 -12.82 -6.79
N GLY A 403 -14.16 -12.56 -6.64
CA GLY A 403 -14.74 -12.14 -5.37
C GLY A 403 -15.99 -11.29 -5.53
N GLN A 404 -16.36 -10.59 -4.50
CA GLN A 404 -17.54 -9.73 -4.39
C GLN A 404 -17.12 -8.27 -4.41
N LEU A 405 -17.93 -7.40 -5.01
CA LEU A 405 -17.66 -5.95 -4.95
C LEU A 405 -17.76 -5.46 -3.50
N ILE A 406 -18.84 -5.82 -2.81
CA ILE A 406 -19.09 -5.50 -1.40
C ILE A 406 -19.28 -6.80 -0.63
N HIS A 407 -18.58 -6.92 0.49
CA HIS A 407 -18.85 -7.92 1.53
C HIS A 407 -19.01 -7.18 2.85
N MET A 408 -20.23 -7.09 3.37
CA MET A 408 -20.53 -6.36 4.59
C MET A 408 -21.31 -7.22 5.55
N ARG A 409 -20.64 -7.71 6.59
CA ARG A 409 -21.25 -8.61 7.57
C ARG A 409 -20.94 -8.18 8.98
N VAL A 410 -21.99 -8.14 9.80
CA VAL A 410 -21.81 -8.45 11.22
C VAL A 410 -21.71 -9.96 11.29
N GLU A 411 -20.66 -10.48 11.91
CA GLU A 411 -20.41 -11.92 11.90
C GLU A 411 -19.79 -12.45 13.18
N TYR A 412 -19.90 -13.77 13.35
CA TYR A 412 -19.10 -14.53 14.28
C TYR A 412 -18.29 -15.55 13.49
N ASN A 413 -17.00 -15.28 13.34
CA ASN A 413 -16.06 -16.16 12.67
C ASN A 413 -15.20 -16.89 13.72
N PRO A 414 -15.57 -18.12 14.15
CA PRO A 414 -14.90 -18.78 15.28
C PRO A 414 -13.41 -19.11 15.03
N LYS A 415 -12.92 -18.96 13.78
CA LYS A 415 -11.49 -19.07 13.47
C LYS A 415 -10.68 -17.89 14.03
N TYR A 416 -11.27 -16.69 14.03
CA TYR A 416 -10.57 -15.45 14.36
C TYR A 416 -11.20 -14.69 15.53
N ASN A 417 -12.48 -14.95 15.82
CA ASN A 417 -13.27 -14.25 16.81
C ASN A 417 -13.63 -15.13 18.02
N THR A 418 -13.78 -14.42 19.12
CA THR A 418 -14.25 -14.89 20.42
C THR A 418 -15.74 -14.60 20.63
N SER A 419 -16.31 -13.61 19.93
CA SER A 419 -17.75 -13.31 19.92
C SER A 419 -18.22 -12.72 18.59
N ALA A 420 -19.54 -12.61 18.40
CA ALA A 420 -20.12 -11.87 17.29
C ALA A 420 -19.81 -10.37 17.38
N GLY A 421 -19.69 -9.68 16.24
CA GLY A 421 -19.68 -8.22 16.22
C GLY A 421 -21.03 -7.64 16.66
N ARG A 422 -21.04 -6.39 17.12
CA ARG A 422 -22.25 -5.72 17.61
C ARG A 422 -23.05 -5.04 16.51
N ALA A 423 -22.41 -4.26 15.62
CA ALA A 423 -23.14 -3.54 14.57
C ALA A 423 -22.22 -2.98 13.47
N ILE A 424 -22.83 -2.70 12.32
CA ILE A 424 -22.30 -1.78 11.29
C ILE A 424 -23.33 -0.67 11.09
N GLU A 425 -22.95 0.59 11.31
CA GLU A 425 -23.88 1.73 11.33
C GLU A 425 -23.32 2.94 10.57
N SER A 426 -24.17 3.77 9.96
CA SER A 426 -23.77 5.03 9.32
C SER A 426 -22.66 4.88 8.27
N VAL A 427 -22.92 4.10 7.21
CA VAL A 427 -21.98 3.91 6.10
C VAL A 427 -22.45 4.68 4.87
N TYR A 428 -21.64 5.62 4.39
CA TYR A 428 -21.94 6.44 3.22
C TYR A 428 -20.93 6.17 2.10
N ILE A 429 -21.39 5.60 0.99
CA ILE A 429 -20.57 5.22 -0.15
C ILE A 429 -20.95 6.09 -1.34
N LYS A 430 -20.12 7.07 -1.66
CA LYS A 430 -20.30 8.00 -2.76
C LYS A 430 -19.36 7.69 -3.91
N ASP A 431 -19.90 7.73 -5.14
CA ASP A 431 -19.12 7.60 -6.37
C ASP A 431 -18.28 6.31 -6.41
N LEU A 432 -18.89 5.19 -5.98
CA LEU A 432 -18.33 3.85 -6.18
C LEU A 432 -18.65 3.37 -7.60
N SER A 433 -17.63 2.95 -8.34
CA SER A 433 -17.77 2.36 -9.67
C SER A 433 -17.11 0.99 -9.76
N TYR A 434 -17.77 0.06 -10.43
CA TYR A 434 -17.21 -1.24 -10.82
C TYR A 434 -17.34 -1.41 -12.34
N ASN A 435 -16.22 -1.68 -13.00
CA ASN A 435 -16.15 -1.93 -14.44
C ASN A 435 -15.54 -3.31 -14.69
N GLY A 436 -16.38 -4.33 -14.74
CA GLY A 436 -15.95 -5.72 -14.84
C GLY A 436 -17.09 -6.71 -15.00
N LYS A 437 -16.74 -7.99 -15.06
CA LYS A 437 -17.65 -9.10 -15.33
C LYS A 437 -17.48 -10.30 -14.39
N ASN A 438 -16.46 -10.29 -13.53
CA ASN A 438 -16.14 -11.44 -12.66
C ASN A 438 -16.59 -11.26 -11.20
N ALA A 439 -17.34 -10.19 -10.88
CA ALA A 439 -17.91 -10.04 -9.54
C ALA A 439 -18.98 -11.09 -9.26
N ASP A 440 -18.79 -11.85 -8.19
CA ASP A 440 -19.77 -12.71 -7.56
C ASP A 440 -20.83 -11.88 -6.81
N LEU A 441 -21.88 -12.58 -6.35
CA LEU A 441 -22.98 -12.00 -5.58
C LEU A 441 -22.44 -11.29 -4.32
N SER A 442 -22.62 -9.97 -4.23
CA SER A 442 -22.25 -9.19 -3.04
C SER A 442 -23.14 -9.55 -1.84
N ILE A 443 -22.63 -9.40 -0.62
CA ILE A 443 -23.36 -9.76 0.60
C ILE A 443 -23.42 -8.55 1.53
N ILE A 444 -24.62 -8.20 1.99
CA ILE A 444 -24.85 -7.30 3.12
C ILE A 444 -25.76 -8.03 4.11
N ALA A 445 -25.24 -8.45 5.27
CA ALA A 445 -26.01 -9.27 6.20
C ALA A 445 -25.68 -8.97 7.68
N GLY A 446 -26.70 -8.64 8.46
CA GLY A 446 -26.65 -8.71 9.93
C GLY A 446 -26.87 -10.13 10.43
N LEU A 447 -26.63 -10.40 11.72
CA LEU A 447 -26.86 -11.74 12.30
C LEU A 447 -28.29 -11.90 12.84
N ASP A 448 -28.78 -10.89 13.54
CA ASP A 448 -30.11 -10.82 14.15
C ASP A 448 -30.52 -9.34 14.34
N ALA A 449 -31.62 -9.08 15.05
CA ALA A 449 -32.13 -7.72 15.26
C ALA A 449 -31.21 -6.86 16.14
N GLU A 450 -30.46 -7.49 17.06
CA GLU A 450 -29.51 -6.86 17.96
C GLU A 450 -28.13 -6.63 17.30
N HIS A 451 -27.77 -7.49 16.35
CA HIS A 451 -26.51 -7.51 15.59
C HIS A 451 -26.72 -7.08 14.13
N ALA A 452 -27.32 -5.90 13.96
CA ALA A 452 -27.85 -5.43 12.69
C ALA A 452 -26.86 -4.54 11.90
N ILE A 453 -27.18 -4.35 10.61
CA ILE A 453 -26.56 -3.33 9.75
C ILE A 453 -27.58 -2.21 9.55
N LYS A 454 -27.20 -0.96 9.81
CA LYS A 454 -28.12 0.18 9.77
C LYS A 454 -27.52 1.35 9.00
N ASP A 455 -28.37 2.10 8.32
CA ASP A 455 -28.03 3.40 7.73
C ASP A 455 -26.88 3.33 6.71
N VAL A 456 -27.02 2.42 5.74
CA VAL A 456 -26.10 2.31 4.60
C VAL A 456 -26.67 3.07 3.41
N THR A 457 -25.93 4.03 2.86
CA THR A 457 -26.34 4.78 1.67
C THR A 457 -25.29 4.66 0.58
N PHE A 458 -25.72 4.23 -0.61
CA PHE A 458 -24.97 4.34 -1.84
C PHE A 458 -25.43 5.57 -2.61
N GLU A 459 -24.56 6.55 -2.80
CA GLU A 459 -24.77 7.67 -3.71
C GLU A 459 -23.98 7.42 -5.00
N ASN A 460 -24.68 7.44 -6.15
CA ASN A 460 -24.08 7.30 -7.47
C ASN A 460 -23.20 6.04 -7.63
N LEU A 461 -23.68 4.90 -7.11
CA LEU A 461 -23.12 3.59 -7.41
C LEU A 461 -23.28 3.28 -8.91
N ARG A 462 -22.18 2.92 -9.56
CA ARG A 462 -22.13 2.61 -11.00
C ARG A 462 -21.58 1.21 -11.23
N VAL A 463 -22.32 0.37 -11.95
CA VAL A 463 -21.83 -0.92 -12.42
C VAL A 463 -21.89 -0.96 -13.93
N ASN A 464 -20.72 -1.10 -14.57
CA ASN A 464 -20.58 -1.10 -16.03
C ASN A 464 -21.30 0.08 -16.70
N GLY A 465 -21.11 1.28 -16.13
CA GLY A 465 -21.72 2.54 -16.60
C GLY A 465 -23.18 2.77 -16.19
N ARG A 466 -23.89 1.76 -15.67
CA ARG A 466 -25.27 1.89 -15.19
C ARG A 466 -25.30 2.42 -13.76
N VAL A 467 -26.02 3.52 -13.54
CA VAL A 467 -26.32 4.02 -12.19
C VAL A 467 -27.35 3.13 -11.51
N ILE A 468 -27.10 2.81 -10.23
CA ILE A 468 -27.95 1.96 -9.40
C ILE A 468 -28.65 2.85 -8.38
N ALA A 469 -29.97 2.93 -8.47
CA ALA A 469 -30.80 3.79 -7.63
C ALA A 469 -32.17 3.15 -7.34
N ASP A 470 -32.79 3.53 -6.22
CA ASP A 470 -34.10 3.04 -5.82
C ASP A 470 -35.22 3.55 -6.74
N SER A 471 -35.06 4.77 -7.25
CA SER A 471 -36.05 5.49 -8.03
C SER A 471 -36.07 5.17 -9.52
N THR A 472 -34.96 4.69 -10.09
CA THR A 472 -34.80 4.59 -11.54
C THR A 472 -33.97 3.37 -11.97
N GLY A 473 -33.96 3.12 -13.29
CA GLY A 473 -33.06 2.14 -13.88
C GLY A 473 -33.39 0.69 -13.57
N LYS A 474 -34.56 0.36 -13.01
CA LYS A 474 -35.01 -1.00 -12.70
C LYS A 474 -36.53 -1.18 -12.85
N PRO A 475 -37.04 -2.40 -13.12
CA PRO A 475 -38.46 -2.70 -13.02
C PRO A 475 -39.03 -2.44 -11.62
N LYS A 476 -40.34 -2.16 -11.52
CA LYS A 476 -40.99 -1.82 -10.24
C LYS A 476 -40.93 -2.93 -9.18
N TRP A 477 -40.82 -4.19 -9.59
CA TRP A 477 -40.75 -5.35 -8.70
C TRP A 477 -39.31 -5.78 -8.37
N TYR A 478 -38.30 -5.06 -8.86
CA TYR A 478 -36.89 -5.31 -8.53
C TYR A 478 -36.43 -4.36 -7.43
N LEU A 479 -35.55 -4.85 -6.57
CA LEU A 479 -34.78 -4.04 -5.63
C LEU A 479 -33.60 -3.37 -6.37
N ALA A 480 -33.09 -2.25 -5.85
CA ALA A 480 -31.89 -1.65 -6.41
C ALA A 480 -30.66 -2.57 -6.29
N SER A 481 -30.60 -3.35 -5.20
CA SER A 481 -29.59 -4.39 -4.98
C SER A 481 -29.56 -5.48 -6.06
N ASP A 482 -30.66 -5.71 -6.80
CA ASP A 482 -30.65 -6.66 -7.93
C ASP A 482 -29.81 -6.13 -9.12
N GLY A 483 -29.55 -4.83 -9.18
CA GLY A 483 -28.73 -4.18 -10.21
C GLY A 483 -27.22 -4.37 -10.03
N VAL A 484 -26.79 -4.74 -8.82
CA VAL A 484 -25.42 -5.17 -8.47
C VAL A 484 -25.60 -6.45 -7.69
N PRO A 485 -25.79 -7.62 -8.34
CA PRO A 485 -26.34 -8.82 -7.69
C PRO A 485 -25.89 -8.93 -6.23
N MET A 486 -26.78 -8.57 -5.30
CA MET A 486 -26.44 -8.36 -3.90
C MET A 486 -27.53 -8.97 -3.03
N PHE A 487 -27.11 -9.88 -2.15
CA PHE A 487 -27.96 -10.41 -1.10
C PHE A 487 -27.98 -9.44 0.07
N VAL A 488 -29.20 -9.07 0.48
CA VAL A 488 -29.47 -8.22 1.64
C VAL A 488 -30.48 -8.95 2.51
N ASN A 489 -30.14 -9.25 3.76
CA ASN A 489 -31.05 -9.95 4.67
C ASN A 489 -31.95 -9.01 5.48
N GLU A 490 -32.88 -9.59 6.24
CA GLU A 490 -33.90 -8.88 7.04
C GLU A 490 -33.34 -8.04 8.19
N HIS A 491 -32.05 -8.21 8.53
CA HIS A 491 -31.36 -7.48 9.59
C HIS A 491 -30.59 -6.25 9.07
N VAL A 492 -30.78 -5.91 7.79
CA VAL A 492 -30.28 -4.66 7.19
C VAL A 492 -31.43 -3.67 7.11
N THR A 493 -31.26 -2.50 7.74
CA THR A 493 -32.29 -1.45 7.79
C THR A 493 -31.79 -0.13 7.22
N ASN A 494 -32.70 0.63 6.63
CA ASN A 494 -32.42 1.94 6.02
C ASN A 494 -31.31 1.92 4.93
N LEU A 495 -31.21 0.81 4.18
CA LEU A 495 -30.36 0.72 2.99
C LEU A 495 -30.96 1.57 1.86
N LYS A 496 -30.17 2.48 1.30
CA LYS A 496 -30.60 3.40 0.23
C LYS A 496 -29.65 3.39 -0.95
N PHE A 497 -30.21 3.51 -2.15
CA PHE A 497 -29.48 3.73 -3.39
C PHE A 497 -29.99 5.01 -4.05
N LEU A 498 -29.17 6.05 -4.04
CA LEU A 498 -29.53 7.40 -4.49
C LEU A 498 -28.72 7.79 -5.73
N THR A 499 -29.37 8.51 -6.64
CA THR A 499 -28.65 9.36 -7.59
C THR A 499 -28.04 10.57 -6.87
N THR A 500 -27.03 11.23 -7.46
CA THR A 500 -26.45 12.46 -6.91
C THR A 500 -27.49 13.56 -6.69
N ALA A 501 -28.47 13.69 -7.59
CA ALA A 501 -29.52 14.70 -7.47
C ALA A 501 -30.43 14.44 -6.26
N GLU A 502 -30.76 13.17 -5.99
CA GLU A 502 -31.58 12.79 -4.84
C GLU A 502 -30.84 12.95 -3.52
N ALA A 503 -29.56 12.58 -3.48
CA ALA A 503 -28.71 12.81 -2.31
C ALA A 503 -28.60 14.32 -1.98
N ALA A 504 -28.41 15.16 -3.01
CA ALA A 504 -28.37 16.61 -2.84
C ALA A 504 -29.71 17.18 -2.32
N ALA A 505 -30.85 16.67 -2.82
CA ALA A 505 -32.16 17.09 -2.34
C ALA A 505 -32.41 16.67 -0.88
N ALA A 506 -32.03 15.44 -0.52
CA ALA A 506 -32.17 14.92 0.85
C ALA A 506 -31.27 15.65 1.86
N ALA A 507 -30.12 16.17 1.43
CA ALA A 507 -29.23 16.97 2.28
C ALA A 507 -29.71 18.42 2.49
N ALA A 508 -30.62 18.90 1.63
CA ALA A 508 -31.17 20.26 1.69
C ALA A 508 -32.49 20.34 2.49
N SER A 509 -33.11 19.20 2.81
CA SER A 509 -34.29 19.06 3.65
C SER A 509 -33.91 18.75 5.09
#